data_AF-A5E4K3-F1
#
_entry.id   AF-A5E4K3-F1
#
_cell.length_a   1.000
_cell.length_b   1.000
_cell.length_c   1.000
_cell.angle_alpha   90.00
_cell.angle_beta   90.00
_cell.angle_gamma   90.00
#
_symmetry.space_group_name_H-M   'P 1'
#
loop_
_entity.id
_entity.type
_entity.pdbx_description
1 polymer ?
#
loop_
_entity_poly.entity_id
_entity_poly.type
_entity_poly.pdbx_seq_one_letter_code
_entity_poly.pdbx_strand_id
1 'polypeptide(L)'
;MNARNYCISPSLQEIFQYLVRILTTKTAKFKHCTPTMDTLALIGRFLDDDKQNELLEKYASRLEESNENVDNLADLLTIIKIKDDHHVITTIQLFINRHILDKSYNAAIAKLVQTVPTLQSSIFHHVTSLITSFISRNKNFFNPSFYQLFSFTKPTTEKEEIAEEELLAILDLVDLICQTNSSETTTLASNTCPKSTQLDTLLLILLGIDDQTIAETASKIFKWRITALSADDSKFDITWKVVFALQSSSLKIFHTQQAYILWLRYLNNSASNIASNKQFAELIQNDYYWSAIQIGLTSNLHEHRKYSLSILTMSIKSINLDFENKFVKWDTKEQDLYLNEWARYITLYEIIAVDTSLHQAEAGINDMTALISSSSRIFSSWGWALLSTGFKATIDSVRKFTMRLLLSIPLENLYLIKSALPILEKDILPNLMTASHLHVKTIDGVVNCAYVEKLQSFIMHMFQNLKDPNDN
;
A
#
# COMPACT_ATOMS: atom_id res chain seq x y z
N MET A 1 83.26 -17.21 -12.93
CA MET A 1 82.38 -16.57 -11.93
C MET A 1 81.31 -15.78 -12.67
N ASN A 2 80.06 -15.99 -12.26
CA ASN A 2 78.86 -15.16 -12.46
C ASN A 2 78.06 -15.24 -13.78
N ALA A 3 77.01 -16.08 -13.68
CA ALA A 3 75.61 -15.85 -14.07
C ALA A 3 75.29 -15.50 -15.53
N ARG A 4 74.91 -16.53 -16.30
CA ARG A 4 73.98 -16.41 -17.42
C ARG A 4 72.56 -16.70 -16.92
N ASN A 5 71.75 -15.66 -16.70
CA ASN A 5 70.30 -15.77 -16.66
C ASN A 5 69.74 -15.14 -17.94
N TYR A 6 69.28 -15.99 -18.85
CA TYR A 6 68.39 -15.58 -19.92
C TYR A 6 66.97 -15.51 -19.35
N CYS A 7 66.46 -14.30 -19.12
CA CYS A 7 65.02 -14.08 -18.98
C CYS A 7 64.44 -13.78 -20.37
N ILE A 8 63.88 -14.80 -21.02
CA ILE A 8 62.99 -14.60 -22.16
C ILE A 8 61.59 -14.38 -21.54
N SER A 9 61.13 -13.14 -21.56
CA SER A 9 59.74 -12.79 -21.26
C SER A 9 58.87 -13.29 -22.41
N PRO A 10 57.93 -14.22 -22.22
CA PRO A 10 56.94 -14.50 -23.25
C PRO A 10 56.10 -13.24 -23.47
N SER A 11 55.78 -12.96 -24.73
CA SER A 11 54.91 -11.83 -25.06
C SER A 11 53.52 -12.07 -24.48
N LEU A 12 52.81 -11.01 -24.08
CA LEU A 12 51.42 -11.09 -23.59
C LEU A 12 50.50 -11.88 -24.55
N GLN A 13 50.83 -11.88 -25.84
CA GLN A 13 50.14 -12.60 -26.89
C GLN A 13 50.37 -14.12 -26.82
N GLU A 14 51.55 -14.58 -26.41
CA GLU A 14 51.85 -15.99 -26.16
C GLU A 14 51.20 -16.49 -24.87
N ILE A 15 51.13 -15.66 -23.83
CA ILE A 15 50.39 -15.97 -22.60
C ILE A 15 48.89 -16.08 -22.90
N PHE A 16 48.36 -15.18 -23.73
CA PHE A 16 46.96 -15.20 -24.16
C PHE A 16 46.63 -16.41 -25.03
N GLN A 17 47.46 -16.76 -26.01
CA GLN A 17 47.30 -17.98 -26.82
C GLN A 17 47.46 -19.26 -25.99
N TYR A 18 48.32 -19.25 -24.97
CA TYR A 18 48.50 -20.37 -24.05
C TYR A 18 47.31 -20.56 -23.11
N LEU A 19 46.69 -19.46 -22.63
CA LEU A 19 45.46 -19.49 -21.85
C LEU A 19 44.25 -19.95 -22.68
N VAL A 20 44.12 -19.45 -23.93
CA VAL A 20 43.09 -19.91 -24.88
C VAL A 20 43.28 -21.39 -25.22
N ARG A 21 44.53 -21.87 -25.39
CA ARG A 21 44.82 -23.31 -25.60
C ARG A 21 44.46 -24.16 -24.38
N ILE A 22 44.80 -23.74 -23.17
CA ILE A 22 44.48 -24.49 -21.94
C ILE A 22 42.97 -24.57 -21.71
N LEU A 23 42.22 -23.51 -22.03
CA LEU A 23 40.77 -23.48 -21.91
C LEU A 23 40.07 -24.30 -23.00
N THR A 24 40.63 -24.37 -24.21
CA THR A 24 40.08 -25.19 -25.31
C THR A 24 40.47 -26.67 -25.27
N THR A 25 41.57 -27.06 -24.62
CA THR A 25 41.89 -28.49 -24.40
C THR A 25 41.27 -29.07 -23.11
N LYS A 26 40.87 -28.23 -22.13
CA LYS A 26 40.19 -28.71 -20.91
C LYS A 26 38.66 -28.82 -21.00
N THR A 27 38.04 -28.36 -22.08
CA THR A 27 36.60 -28.55 -22.35
C THR A 27 36.21 -30.00 -22.67
N ALA A 28 37.16 -30.92 -22.83
CA ALA A 28 36.86 -32.34 -23.00
C ALA A 28 36.67 -33.12 -21.67
N LYS A 29 36.90 -32.52 -20.49
CA LYS A 29 36.88 -33.27 -19.21
C LYS A 29 36.18 -32.63 -18.00
N PHE A 30 35.39 -31.57 -18.17
CA PHE A 30 34.53 -31.05 -17.11
C PHE A 30 33.07 -30.97 -17.57
N LYS A 31 32.34 -32.08 -17.35
CA LYS A 31 30.93 -32.00 -16.97
C LYS A 31 30.92 -31.44 -15.54
N HIS A 32 30.17 -30.36 -15.32
CA HIS A 32 30.07 -29.59 -14.07
C HIS A 32 31.19 -28.59 -13.80
N CYS A 33 31.06 -27.39 -14.37
CA CYS A 33 31.38 -26.12 -13.70
C CYS A 33 30.73 -24.99 -14.51
N THR A 34 29.66 -24.43 -13.96
CA THR A 34 28.96 -23.23 -14.45
C THR A 34 29.90 -22.02 -14.38
N PRO A 35 30.02 -21.18 -15.42
CA PRO A 35 30.80 -19.94 -15.33
C PRO A 35 30.02 -18.94 -14.47
N THR A 36 30.61 -18.50 -13.36
CA THR A 36 30.07 -17.41 -12.53
C THR A 36 30.27 -16.05 -13.23
N MET A 37 29.21 -15.23 -13.19
CA MET A 37 28.96 -13.81 -13.54
C MET A 37 30.00 -12.91 -14.24
N ASP A 38 31.31 -13.14 -14.15
CA ASP A 38 32.33 -12.22 -14.68
C ASP A 38 32.98 -12.69 -16.00
N THR A 39 32.86 -13.96 -16.36
CA THR A 39 33.75 -14.54 -17.38
C THR A 39 33.29 -14.26 -18.82
N LEU A 40 32.00 -14.43 -19.12
CA LEU A 40 31.45 -14.23 -20.47
C LEU A 40 31.34 -12.75 -20.84
N ALA A 41 30.99 -11.92 -19.85
CA ALA A 41 31.02 -10.47 -19.95
C ALA A 41 32.43 -9.94 -20.31
N LEU A 42 33.48 -10.41 -19.60
CA LEU A 42 34.85 -10.06 -19.95
C LEU A 42 35.24 -10.57 -21.34
N ILE A 43 34.90 -11.81 -21.69
CA ILE A 43 35.22 -12.38 -23.00
C ILE A 43 34.55 -11.58 -24.13
N GLY A 44 33.31 -11.15 -23.93
CA GLY A 44 32.55 -10.32 -24.89
C GLY A 44 33.28 -9.03 -25.27
N ARG A 45 33.93 -8.34 -24.30
CA ARG A 45 34.70 -7.11 -24.55
C ARG A 45 35.90 -7.28 -25.48
N PHE A 46 36.42 -8.49 -25.62
CA PHE A 46 37.63 -8.78 -26.40
C PHE A 46 37.34 -9.54 -27.71
N LEU A 47 36.08 -9.75 -28.07
CA LEU A 47 35.67 -10.40 -29.31
C LEU A 47 35.39 -9.39 -30.42
N ASP A 48 35.65 -9.78 -31.67
CA ASP A 48 35.26 -9.01 -32.86
C ASP A 48 33.73 -8.92 -32.96
N ASP A 49 33.21 -7.82 -33.54
CA ASP A 49 31.77 -7.54 -33.65
C ASP A 49 30.97 -8.71 -34.27
N ASP A 50 31.54 -9.41 -35.26
CA ASP A 50 30.91 -10.58 -35.89
C ASP A 50 30.74 -11.77 -34.93
N LYS A 51 31.73 -12.02 -34.06
CA LYS A 51 31.67 -13.11 -33.06
C LYS A 51 30.78 -12.74 -31.88
N GLN A 52 30.71 -11.45 -31.55
CA GLN A 52 29.75 -10.93 -30.58
C GLN A 52 28.31 -11.18 -31.05
N ASN A 53 28.02 -10.87 -32.32
CA ASN A 53 26.70 -11.11 -32.92
C ASN A 53 26.37 -12.61 -33.01
N GLU A 54 27.31 -13.47 -33.40
CA GLU A 54 27.11 -14.92 -33.43
C GLU A 54 26.76 -15.50 -32.05
N LEU A 55 27.43 -15.02 -30.99
CA LEU A 55 27.12 -15.45 -29.61
C LEU A 55 25.75 -14.96 -29.16
N LEU A 56 25.39 -13.71 -29.45
CA LEU A 56 24.07 -13.16 -29.12
C LEU A 56 22.95 -13.97 -29.80
N GLU A 57 23.09 -14.30 -31.08
CA GLU A 57 22.12 -15.12 -31.82
C GLU A 57 22.03 -16.55 -31.28
N LYS A 58 23.17 -17.14 -30.92
CA LYS A 58 23.23 -18.49 -30.35
C LYS A 58 22.50 -18.58 -29.00
N TYR A 59 22.64 -17.60 -28.13
CA TYR A 59 21.94 -17.59 -26.85
C TYR A 59 20.47 -17.17 -27.00
N ALA A 60 20.17 -16.20 -27.88
CA ALA A 60 18.79 -15.76 -28.16
C ALA A 60 17.92 -16.86 -28.78
N SER A 61 18.48 -17.72 -29.64
CA SER A 61 17.76 -18.87 -30.22
C SER A 61 17.49 -20.01 -29.24
N ARG A 62 18.17 -20.02 -28.08
CA ARG A 62 18.12 -21.11 -27.08
C ARG A 62 17.58 -20.65 -25.72
N LEU A 63 16.78 -19.58 -25.71
CA LEU A 63 16.19 -19.01 -24.49
C LEU A 63 15.25 -19.99 -23.78
N GLU A 64 14.58 -20.88 -24.51
CA GLU A 64 13.65 -21.87 -23.95
C GLU A 64 14.36 -23.07 -23.28
N GLU A 65 15.66 -23.28 -23.54
CA GLU A 65 16.35 -24.51 -23.14
C GLU A 65 16.93 -24.47 -21.71
N SER A 66 17.31 -23.29 -21.21
CA SER A 66 17.91 -23.15 -19.88
C SER A 66 17.90 -21.69 -19.41
N ASN A 67 17.63 -21.48 -18.12
CA ASN A 67 17.77 -20.16 -17.47
C ASN A 67 19.21 -19.63 -17.56
N GLU A 68 20.22 -20.52 -17.63
CA GLU A 68 21.61 -20.11 -17.85
C GLU A 68 21.80 -19.40 -19.19
N ASN A 69 21.02 -19.73 -20.23
CA ASN A 69 21.10 -19.05 -21.52
C ASN A 69 20.54 -17.62 -21.44
N VAL A 70 19.50 -17.42 -20.63
CA VAL A 70 18.95 -16.09 -20.34
C VAL A 70 19.97 -15.26 -19.57
N ASP A 71 20.63 -15.86 -18.58
CA ASP A 71 21.68 -15.20 -17.80
C ASP A 71 22.86 -14.79 -18.67
N ASN A 72 23.36 -15.72 -19.49
CA ASN A 72 24.47 -15.46 -20.40
C ASN A 72 24.11 -14.40 -21.46
N LEU A 73 22.87 -14.41 -21.98
CA LEU A 73 22.43 -13.40 -22.94
C LEU A 73 22.33 -12.02 -22.29
N ALA A 74 21.74 -11.93 -21.11
CA ALA A 74 21.65 -10.68 -20.36
C ALA A 74 23.05 -10.12 -20.06
N ASP A 75 23.99 -10.94 -19.60
CA ASP A 75 25.35 -10.50 -19.31
C ASP A 75 26.05 -9.94 -20.57
N LEU A 76 25.86 -10.59 -21.73
CA LEU A 76 26.40 -10.10 -23.00
C LEU A 76 25.74 -8.79 -23.46
N LEU A 77 24.43 -8.65 -23.29
CA LEU A 77 23.65 -7.47 -23.65
C LEU A 77 23.99 -6.24 -22.79
N THR A 78 24.52 -6.41 -21.56
CA THR A 78 25.00 -5.27 -20.76
C THR A 78 26.25 -4.60 -21.36
N ILE A 79 27.00 -5.32 -22.19
CA ILE A 79 28.29 -4.88 -22.73
C ILE A 79 28.19 -4.51 -24.21
N ILE A 80 27.42 -5.27 -24.97
CA ILE A 80 27.27 -5.07 -26.41
C ILE A 80 26.11 -4.11 -26.65
N LYS A 81 26.40 -2.90 -27.16
CA LYS A 81 25.37 -1.93 -27.53
C LYS A 81 24.72 -2.35 -28.85
N ILE A 82 23.60 -3.05 -28.74
CA ILE A 82 22.80 -3.45 -29.89
C ILE A 82 21.88 -2.29 -30.33
N LYS A 83 21.68 -2.12 -31.65
CA LYS A 83 20.70 -1.18 -32.21
C LYS A 83 19.28 -1.75 -32.08
N ASP A 84 18.28 -0.88 -31.94
CA ASP A 84 16.88 -1.28 -31.71
C ASP A 84 16.30 -2.22 -32.78
N ASP A 85 16.77 -2.14 -34.03
CA ASP A 85 16.31 -2.98 -35.15
C ASP A 85 17.03 -4.34 -35.28
N HIS A 86 17.81 -4.75 -34.28
CA HIS A 86 18.59 -5.97 -34.38
C HIS A 86 17.72 -7.23 -34.28
N HIS A 87 18.04 -8.25 -35.08
CA HIS A 87 17.32 -9.54 -35.12
C HIS A 87 17.19 -10.21 -33.74
N VAL A 88 18.21 -10.04 -32.89
CA VAL A 88 18.22 -10.54 -31.49
C VAL A 88 17.11 -9.90 -30.65
N ILE A 89 16.84 -8.60 -30.81
CA ILE A 89 15.76 -7.91 -30.08
C ILE A 89 14.40 -8.44 -30.53
N THR A 90 14.23 -8.69 -31.83
CA THR A 90 13.02 -9.32 -32.38
C THR A 90 12.81 -10.73 -31.82
N THR A 91 13.89 -11.52 -31.73
CA THR A 91 13.84 -12.87 -31.16
C THR A 91 13.46 -12.86 -29.67
N ILE A 92 14.04 -11.94 -28.89
CA ILE A 92 13.67 -11.73 -27.48
C ILE A 92 12.20 -11.32 -27.38
N GLN A 93 11.73 -10.40 -28.22
CA GLN A 93 10.33 -9.95 -28.20
C GLN A 93 9.36 -11.09 -28.53
N LEU A 94 9.68 -11.96 -29.51
CA LEU A 94 8.89 -13.15 -29.82
C LEU A 94 8.84 -14.14 -28.65
N PHE A 95 9.98 -14.38 -28.00
CA PHE A 95 10.05 -15.22 -26.80
C PHE A 95 9.17 -14.65 -25.68
N ILE A 96 9.25 -13.34 -25.41
CA ILE A 96 8.44 -12.69 -24.38
C ILE A 96 6.96 -12.79 -24.71
N ASN A 97 6.55 -12.43 -25.93
CA ASN A 97 5.13 -12.49 -26.33
C ASN A 97 4.55 -13.90 -26.23
N ARG A 98 5.36 -14.94 -26.48
CA ARG A 98 4.92 -16.34 -26.40
C ARG A 98 4.69 -16.80 -24.95
N HIS A 99 5.50 -16.32 -24.02
CA HIS A 99 5.56 -16.82 -22.64
C HIS A 99 5.08 -15.82 -21.59
N ILE A 100 4.53 -14.67 -21.99
CA ILE A 100 4.09 -13.61 -21.06
C ILE A 100 2.97 -14.05 -20.10
N LEU A 101 2.20 -15.07 -20.48
CA LEU A 101 1.13 -15.64 -19.67
C LEU A 101 1.61 -16.75 -18.73
N ASP A 102 2.85 -17.24 -18.89
CA ASP A 102 3.41 -18.33 -18.11
C ASP A 102 4.33 -17.80 -17.00
N LYS A 103 3.86 -17.96 -15.77
CA LYS A 103 4.55 -17.55 -14.54
C LYS A 103 5.97 -18.13 -14.42
N SER A 104 6.25 -19.29 -15.00
CA SER A 104 7.57 -19.94 -14.95
C SER A 104 8.65 -19.11 -15.64
N TYR A 105 8.28 -18.30 -16.63
CA TYR A 105 9.20 -17.47 -17.40
C TYR A 105 9.33 -16.03 -16.86
N ASN A 106 8.56 -15.65 -15.82
CA ASN A 106 8.55 -14.27 -15.32
C ASN A 106 9.94 -13.74 -14.94
N ALA A 107 10.77 -14.58 -14.28
CA ALA A 107 12.13 -14.21 -13.90
C ALA A 107 13.04 -13.96 -15.11
N ALA A 108 12.94 -14.82 -16.12
CA ALA A 108 13.70 -14.70 -17.36
C ALA A 108 13.28 -13.45 -18.14
N ILE A 109 11.98 -13.23 -18.28
CA ILE A 109 11.42 -12.06 -18.97
C ILE A 109 11.86 -10.78 -18.26
N ALA A 110 11.67 -10.68 -16.94
CA ALA A 110 12.04 -9.47 -16.19
C ALA A 110 13.53 -9.13 -16.34
N LYS A 111 14.42 -10.13 -16.33
CA LYS A 111 15.86 -9.94 -16.54
C LYS A 111 16.15 -9.37 -17.93
N LEU A 112 15.56 -9.95 -18.98
CA LEU A 112 15.74 -9.48 -20.37
C LEU A 112 15.22 -8.06 -20.58
N VAL A 113 14.07 -7.72 -19.98
CA VAL A 113 13.48 -6.37 -20.05
C VAL A 113 14.35 -5.33 -19.35
N GLN A 114 14.98 -5.69 -18.23
CA GLN A 114 15.91 -4.81 -17.53
C GLN A 114 17.15 -4.54 -18.39
N THR A 115 17.67 -5.57 -19.08
CA THR A 115 18.87 -5.41 -19.90
C THR A 115 18.61 -4.64 -21.20
N VAL A 116 17.39 -4.71 -21.74
CA VAL A 116 17.01 -4.03 -22.99
C VAL A 116 15.82 -3.09 -22.73
N PRO A 117 16.08 -1.83 -22.28
CA PRO A 117 15.02 -0.89 -21.92
C PRO A 117 14.03 -0.56 -23.04
N THR A 118 14.44 -0.70 -24.32
CA THR A 118 13.56 -0.41 -25.46
C THR A 118 12.38 -1.37 -25.55
N LEU A 119 12.53 -2.61 -25.06
CA LEU A 119 11.45 -3.60 -24.99
C LEU A 119 10.40 -3.26 -23.92
N GLN A 120 10.76 -2.47 -22.91
CA GLN A 120 9.90 -2.14 -21.79
C GLN A 120 8.58 -1.50 -22.28
N SER A 121 8.67 -0.52 -23.19
CA SER A 121 7.50 0.18 -23.74
C SER A 121 6.52 -0.77 -24.46
N SER A 122 7.05 -1.67 -25.30
CA SER A 122 6.25 -2.67 -26.04
C SER A 122 5.56 -3.64 -25.09
N ILE A 123 6.26 -4.09 -24.05
CA ILE A 123 5.73 -5.07 -23.11
C ILE A 123 4.65 -4.45 -22.24
N PHE A 124 4.85 -3.24 -21.73
CA PHE A 124 3.79 -2.55 -20.98
C PHE A 124 2.57 -2.24 -21.86
N HIS A 125 2.76 -1.94 -23.15
CA HIS A 125 1.64 -1.80 -24.08
C HIS A 125 0.88 -3.12 -24.27
N HIS A 126 1.60 -4.24 -24.42
CA HIS A 126 0.98 -5.56 -24.55
C HIS A 126 0.25 -5.97 -23.25
N VAL A 127 0.90 -5.83 -22.09
CA VAL A 127 0.31 -6.09 -20.77
C VAL A 127 -0.94 -5.23 -20.52
N THR A 128 -0.88 -3.92 -20.76
CA THR A 128 -2.05 -3.05 -20.58
C THR A 128 -3.17 -3.42 -21.52
N SER A 129 -2.85 -3.84 -22.75
CA SER A 129 -3.82 -4.38 -23.72
C SER A 129 -4.51 -5.65 -23.23
N LEU A 130 -3.75 -6.59 -22.65
CA LEU A 130 -4.23 -7.85 -22.07
C LEU A 130 -5.14 -7.59 -20.85
N ILE A 131 -4.69 -6.77 -19.90
CA ILE A 131 -5.48 -6.38 -18.73
C ILE A 131 -6.77 -5.65 -19.16
N THR A 132 -6.69 -4.78 -20.16
CA THR A 132 -7.86 -4.08 -20.72
C THR A 132 -8.87 -5.07 -21.30
N SER A 133 -8.40 -6.10 -22.02
CA SER A 133 -9.25 -7.18 -22.56
C SER A 133 -9.98 -7.90 -21.43
N PHE A 134 -9.25 -8.34 -20.39
CA PHE A 134 -9.80 -9.03 -19.23
C PHE A 134 -10.90 -8.21 -18.53
N ILE A 135 -10.62 -6.95 -18.17
CA ILE A 135 -11.57 -6.06 -17.49
C ILE A 135 -12.84 -5.83 -18.35
N SER A 136 -12.68 -5.71 -19.68
CA SER A 136 -13.79 -5.44 -20.58
C SER A 136 -14.78 -6.60 -20.70
N ARG A 137 -14.30 -7.83 -20.53
CA ARG A 137 -15.07 -9.07 -20.63
C ARG A 137 -15.67 -9.46 -19.28
N ASN A 138 -14.91 -9.31 -18.21
CA ASN A 138 -15.29 -9.71 -16.85
C ASN A 138 -15.95 -8.57 -16.06
N LYS A 139 -16.82 -7.77 -16.69
CA LYS A 139 -17.50 -6.64 -16.02
C LYS A 139 -18.35 -7.06 -14.82
N ASN A 140 -18.86 -8.30 -14.86
CA ASN A 140 -19.68 -8.87 -13.80
C ASN A 140 -18.89 -9.12 -12.50
N PHE A 141 -17.55 -9.12 -12.58
CA PHE A 141 -16.67 -9.22 -11.41
C PHE A 141 -16.41 -7.86 -10.74
N PHE A 142 -17.13 -6.81 -11.13
CA PHE A 142 -16.99 -5.50 -10.51
C PHE A 142 -18.34 -5.02 -10.01
N ASN A 143 -18.34 -4.27 -8.90
CA ASN A 143 -19.53 -3.54 -8.49
C ASN A 143 -19.89 -2.51 -9.60
N PRO A 144 -21.15 -2.49 -10.11
CA PRO A 144 -21.54 -1.56 -11.16
C PRO A 144 -21.27 -0.08 -10.83
N SER A 145 -21.50 0.36 -9.59
CA SER A 145 -21.26 1.75 -9.20
C SER A 145 -19.78 2.10 -9.19
N PHE A 146 -18.92 1.14 -8.81
CA PHE A 146 -17.48 1.28 -8.87
C PHE A 146 -16.97 1.32 -10.31
N TYR A 147 -17.42 0.39 -11.15
CA TYR A 147 -17.00 0.31 -12.55
C TYR A 147 -17.38 1.56 -13.35
N GLN A 148 -18.52 2.19 -13.04
CA GLN A 148 -18.97 3.44 -13.66
C GLN A 148 -18.05 4.64 -13.38
N LEU A 149 -17.20 4.60 -12.35
CA LEU A 149 -16.21 5.64 -12.10
C LEU A 149 -15.20 5.77 -13.24
N PHE A 150 -15.05 4.71 -14.04
CA PHE A 150 -14.09 4.64 -15.12
C PHE A 150 -14.80 4.76 -16.48
N SER A 151 -14.39 5.75 -17.27
CA SER A 151 -14.80 5.87 -18.68
C SER A 151 -14.05 4.83 -19.52
N PHE A 152 -14.46 3.57 -19.40
CA PHE A 152 -13.76 2.45 -20.02
C PHE A 152 -14.25 2.22 -21.46
N THR A 153 -13.40 2.56 -22.44
CA THR A 153 -13.67 2.27 -23.85
C THR A 153 -13.45 0.79 -24.12
N LYS A 154 -14.44 0.11 -24.72
CA LYS A 154 -14.28 -1.28 -25.14
C LYS A 154 -13.10 -1.38 -26.13
N PRO A 155 -12.23 -2.40 -26.02
CA PRO A 155 -11.22 -2.62 -27.04
C PRO A 155 -11.89 -2.88 -28.39
N THR A 156 -11.40 -2.21 -29.43
CA THR A 156 -11.93 -2.25 -30.81
C THR A 156 -11.62 -3.56 -31.54
N THR A 157 -10.79 -4.43 -30.96
CA THR A 157 -10.34 -5.68 -31.55
C THR A 157 -10.68 -6.88 -30.65
N GLU A 158 -11.04 -7.99 -31.28
CA GLU A 158 -11.15 -9.31 -30.65
C GLU A 158 -9.77 -9.74 -30.15
N LYS A 159 -9.44 -9.36 -28.91
CA LYS A 159 -8.18 -9.72 -28.26
C LYS A 159 -8.25 -11.12 -27.64
N GLU A 160 -7.10 -11.71 -27.35
CA GLU A 160 -6.99 -12.99 -26.65
C GLU A 160 -7.81 -13.00 -25.35
N GLU A 161 -8.45 -14.14 -25.09
CA GLU A 161 -9.11 -14.43 -23.83
C GLU A 161 -8.07 -14.87 -22.82
N ILE A 162 -8.12 -14.28 -21.63
CA ILE A 162 -7.14 -14.51 -20.59
C ILE A 162 -7.90 -14.97 -19.35
N ALA A 163 -7.47 -16.07 -18.78
CA ALA A 163 -7.99 -16.60 -17.52
C ALA A 163 -7.46 -15.80 -16.31
N GLU A 164 -8.05 -16.02 -15.14
CA GLU A 164 -7.62 -15.39 -13.88
C GLU A 164 -6.16 -15.73 -13.52
N GLU A 165 -5.75 -16.99 -13.73
CA GLU A 165 -4.38 -17.46 -13.46
C GLU A 165 -3.34 -16.74 -14.34
N GLU A 166 -3.69 -16.50 -15.60
CA GLU A 166 -2.83 -15.80 -16.56
C GLU A 166 -2.77 -14.30 -16.24
N LEU A 167 -3.86 -13.69 -15.77
CA LEU A 167 -3.83 -12.32 -15.24
C LEU A 167 -2.91 -12.21 -14.03
N LEU A 168 -2.94 -13.18 -13.12
CA LEU A 168 -2.03 -13.22 -11.97
C LEU A 168 -0.57 -13.35 -12.43
N ALA A 169 -0.27 -14.18 -13.43
CA ALA A 169 1.06 -14.30 -14.00
C ALA A 169 1.56 -12.95 -14.58
N ILE A 170 0.68 -12.23 -15.29
CA ILE A 170 0.96 -10.88 -15.80
C ILE A 170 1.23 -9.89 -14.67
N LEU A 171 0.39 -9.87 -13.62
CA LEU A 171 0.57 -8.95 -12.50
C LEU A 171 1.85 -9.24 -11.72
N ASP A 172 2.19 -10.51 -11.51
CA ASP A 172 3.45 -10.93 -10.91
C ASP A 172 4.66 -10.49 -11.75
N LEU A 173 4.57 -10.59 -13.08
CA LEU A 173 5.59 -10.09 -13.99
C LEU A 173 5.77 -8.58 -13.87
N VAL A 174 4.66 -7.82 -13.83
CA VAL A 174 4.70 -6.36 -13.66
C VAL A 174 5.33 -5.97 -12.32
N ASP A 175 4.98 -6.66 -11.23
CA ASP A 175 5.59 -6.43 -9.91
C ASP A 175 7.11 -6.66 -9.98
N LEU A 176 7.55 -7.76 -10.60
CA LEU A 176 8.96 -8.10 -10.74
C LEU A 176 9.73 -7.06 -11.57
N ILE A 177 9.18 -6.62 -12.71
CA ILE A 177 9.77 -5.56 -13.54
C ILE A 177 9.85 -4.23 -12.75
N CYS A 178 8.86 -3.91 -11.94
CA CYS A 178 8.89 -2.68 -11.13
C CYS A 178 9.89 -2.75 -9.98
N GLN A 179 10.06 -3.93 -9.36
CA GLN A 179 11.02 -4.19 -8.29
C GLN A 179 12.47 -3.95 -8.74
N THR A 180 12.87 -4.58 -9.85
CA THR A 180 14.27 -4.53 -10.33
C THR A 180 14.69 -3.11 -10.71
N ASN A 181 13.79 -2.34 -11.32
CA ASN A 181 14.04 -0.94 -11.66
C ASN A 181 14.22 -0.02 -10.44
N SER A 182 13.74 -0.44 -9.27
CA SER A 182 13.80 0.37 -8.03
C SER A 182 15.11 0.18 -7.25
N SER A 183 15.85 -0.91 -7.49
CA SER A 183 17.06 -1.25 -6.73
C SER A 183 18.36 -0.59 -7.21
N GLU A 184 18.38 0.04 -8.39
CA GLU A 184 19.63 0.52 -9.01
C GLU A 184 19.90 2.04 -8.93
N THR A 185 19.03 2.84 -8.30
CA THR A 185 19.23 4.31 -8.25
C THR A 185 19.04 4.90 -6.84
N THR A 186 20.13 5.00 -6.09
CA THR A 186 20.29 5.84 -4.89
C THR A 186 20.61 7.31 -5.20
N THR A 187 20.48 7.74 -6.46
CA THR A 187 20.60 9.16 -6.83
C THR A 187 19.25 9.69 -7.27
N LEU A 188 18.90 10.86 -6.70
CA LEU A 188 17.65 11.55 -6.89
C LEU A 188 17.25 11.65 -8.37
N ALA A 189 15.97 11.37 -8.64
CA ALA A 189 15.22 11.80 -9.83
C ALA A 189 15.43 11.07 -11.18
N SER A 190 15.46 9.73 -11.19
CA SER A 190 15.03 8.96 -12.37
C SER A 190 14.06 7.84 -11.99
N ASN A 191 12.77 8.15 -12.04
CA ASN A 191 11.71 7.15 -12.06
C ASN A 191 11.87 6.28 -13.33
N THR A 192 12.44 5.08 -13.20
CA THR A 192 12.68 4.11 -14.29
C THR A 192 11.56 3.08 -14.45
N CYS A 193 10.44 3.23 -13.74
CA CYS A 193 9.19 2.60 -14.15
C CYS A 193 8.54 3.50 -15.22
N PRO A 194 8.19 2.98 -16.42
CA PRO A 194 7.65 3.80 -17.50
C PRO A 194 6.41 4.54 -17.01
N LYS A 195 6.25 5.80 -17.43
CA LYS A 195 5.06 6.62 -17.15
C LYS A 195 3.85 6.09 -17.93
N SER A 196 3.45 4.84 -17.69
CA SER A 196 2.22 4.28 -18.25
C SER A 196 1.05 4.70 -17.37
N THR A 197 0.50 5.87 -17.66
CA THR A 197 -0.70 6.42 -17.01
C THR A 197 -1.92 5.49 -17.18
N GLN A 198 -1.92 4.68 -18.25
CA GLN A 198 -2.94 3.66 -18.49
C GLN A 198 -2.83 2.50 -17.50
N LEU A 199 -1.62 1.99 -17.22
CA LEU A 199 -1.42 0.90 -16.26
C LEU A 199 -1.97 1.28 -14.89
N ASP A 200 -1.66 2.48 -14.40
CA ASP A 200 -2.15 2.93 -13.09
C ASP A 200 -3.68 2.95 -13.02
N THR A 201 -4.32 3.39 -14.10
CA THR A 201 -5.79 3.40 -14.19
C THR A 201 -6.35 1.97 -14.15
N LEU A 202 -5.72 1.04 -14.87
CA LEU A 202 -6.12 -0.36 -14.88
C LEU A 202 -5.91 -1.02 -13.50
N LEU A 203 -4.81 -0.73 -12.82
CA LEU A 203 -4.55 -1.21 -11.46
C LEU A 203 -5.59 -0.66 -10.48
N LEU A 204 -5.97 0.62 -10.59
CA LEU A 204 -7.05 1.20 -9.78
C LEU A 204 -8.38 0.49 -10.00
N ILE A 205 -8.70 0.11 -11.24
CA ILE A 205 -9.91 -0.69 -11.55
C ILE A 205 -9.81 -2.07 -10.89
N LEU A 206 -8.67 -2.74 -11.02
CA LEU A 206 -8.46 -4.08 -10.46
C LEU A 206 -8.56 -4.14 -8.93
N LEU A 207 -8.37 -3.03 -8.21
CA LEU A 207 -8.63 -3.00 -6.76
C LEU A 207 -10.09 -3.27 -6.39
N GLY A 208 -11.03 -2.99 -7.30
CA GLY A 208 -12.46 -3.22 -7.10
C GLY A 208 -12.98 -4.52 -7.70
N ILE A 209 -12.10 -5.42 -8.16
CA ILE A 209 -12.50 -6.73 -8.66
C ILE A 209 -13.02 -7.61 -7.51
N ASP A 210 -13.92 -8.54 -7.84
CA ASP A 210 -14.50 -9.51 -6.92
C ASP A 210 -13.61 -10.70 -6.58
N ASP A 211 -12.30 -10.53 -6.74
CA ASP A 211 -11.27 -11.52 -6.47
C ASP A 211 -10.21 -10.92 -5.54
N GLN A 212 -10.08 -11.51 -4.35
CA GLN A 212 -9.13 -11.04 -3.34
C GLN A 212 -7.67 -11.15 -3.80
N THR A 213 -7.31 -12.24 -4.49
CA THR A 213 -5.93 -12.49 -4.92
C THR A 213 -5.49 -11.52 -6.00
N ILE A 214 -6.37 -11.21 -6.95
CA ILE A 214 -6.11 -10.22 -8.01
C ILE A 214 -6.02 -8.82 -7.40
N ALA A 215 -6.97 -8.44 -6.54
CA ALA A 215 -6.97 -7.12 -5.89
C ALA A 215 -5.71 -6.90 -5.02
N GLU A 216 -5.29 -7.91 -4.25
CA GLU A 216 -4.07 -7.85 -3.44
C GLU A 216 -2.81 -7.77 -4.29
N THR A 217 -2.75 -8.51 -5.40
CA THR A 217 -1.59 -8.50 -6.31
C THR A 217 -1.49 -7.16 -7.04
N ALA A 218 -2.61 -6.64 -7.55
CA ALA A 218 -2.68 -5.29 -8.12
C ALA A 218 -2.27 -4.22 -7.09
N SER A 219 -2.72 -4.38 -5.84
CA SER A 219 -2.31 -3.50 -4.74
C SER A 219 -0.81 -3.53 -4.52
N LYS A 220 -0.14 -4.69 -4.49
CA LYS A 220 1.32 -4.78 -4.28
C LYS A 220 2.11 -3.92 -5.26
N ILE A 221 1.68 -3.86 -6.53
CA ILE A 221 2.35 -3.08 -7.58
C ILE A 221 2.37 -1.57 -7.25
N PHE A 222 1.36 -1.05 -6.52
CA PHE A 222 1.36 0.35 -6.09
C PHE A 222 2.50 0.71 -5.16
N LYS A 223 3.20 -0.25 -4.53
CA LYS A 223 4.43 0.04 -3.77
C LYS A 223 5.48 0.76 -4.62
N TRP A 224 5.56 0.41 -5.91
CA TRP A 224 6.52 0.97 -6.85
C TRP A 224 5.91 2.12 -7.67
N ARG A 225 4.60 2.06 -7.92
CA ARG A 225 3.88 3.00 -8.80
C ARG A 225 3.35 4.25 -8.08
N ILE A 226 3.30 4.28 -6.74
CA ILE A 226 2.63 5.36 -6.02
C ILE A 226 3.19 6.74 -6.35
N THR A 227 4.52 6.84 -6.53
CA THR A 227 5.19 8.09 -6.90
C THR A 227 4.73 8.61 -8.26
N ALA A 228 4.57 7.70 -9.23
CA ALA A 228 4.07 8.06 -10.56
C ALA A 228 2.59 8.46 -10.50
N LEU A 229 1.77 7.71 -9.74
CA LEU A 229 0.35 8.00 -9.56
C LEU A 229 0.11 9.37 -8.92
N SER A 230 0.84 9.70 -7.84
CA SER A 230 0.67 10.97 -7.11
C SER A 230 1.24 12.18 -7.84
N ALA A 231 2.13 11.96 -8.82
CA ALA A 231 2.70 13.03 -9.63
C ALA A 231 1.79 13.45 -10.80
N ASP A 232 0.76 12.65 -11.11
CA ASP A 232 -0.21 12.94 -12.15
C ASP A 232 -1.48 13.56 -11.53
N ASP A 233 -1.56 14.88 -11.55
CA ASP A 233 -2.72 15.64 -11.02
C ASP A 233 -4.05 15.24 -11.68
N SER A 234 -4.02 14.71 -12.91
CA SER A 234 -5.23 14.21 -13.59
C SER A 234 -5.80 12.95 -12.93
N LYS A 235 -4.97 12.23 -12.16
CA LYS A 235 -5.35 11.00 -11.46
C LYS A 235 -5.77 11.22 -10.02
N PHE A 236 -5.59 12.42 -9.48
CA PHE A 236 -5.96 12.72 -8.09
C PHE A 236 -7.43 12.36 -7.82
N ASP A 237 -8.36 12.95 -8.59
CA ASP A 237 -9.80 12.80 -8.39
C ASP A 237 -10.25 11.32 -8.49
N ILE A 238 -9.80 10.60 -9.52
CA ILE A 238 -10.15 9.19 -9.69
C ILE A 238 -9.55 8.31 -8.58
N THR A 239 -8.34 8.61 -8.11
CA THR A 239 -7.69 7.86 -7.01
C THR A 239 -8.50 7.97 -5.73
N TRP A 240 -8.92 9.18 -5.36
CA TRP A 240 -9.71 9.39 -4.14
C TRP A 240 -11.14 8.88 -4.27
N LYS A 241 -11.76 8.97 -5.45
CA LYS A 241 -13.04 8.30 -5.73
C LYS A 241 -12.94 6.79 -5.53
N VAL A 242 -11.84 6.17 -5.98
CA VAL A 242 -11.57 4.74 -5.77
C VAL A 242 -11.40 4.42 -4.28
N VAL A 243 -10.57 5.18 -3.56
CA VAL A 243 -10.38 5.00 -2.11
C VAL A 243 -11.73 5.01 -1.39
N PHE A 244 -12.57 6.01 -1.66
CA PHE A 244 -13.86 6.14 -0.98
C PHE A 244 -14.91 5.11 -1.42
N ALA A 245 -14.96 4.75 -2.69
CA ALA A 245 -15.86 3.72 -3.18
C ALA A 245 -15.51 2.33 -2.60
N LEU A 246 -14.23 2.01 -2.46
CA LEU A 246 -13.78 0.77 -1.84
C LEU A 246 -13.96 0.79 -0.31
N GLN A 247 -13.72 1.93 0.33
CA GLN A 247 -13.91 2.08 1.78
C GLN A 247 -15.38 1.91 2.19
N SER A 248 -16.30 2.44 1.38
CA SER A 248 -17.75 2.34 1.60
C SER A 248 -18.35 1.01 1.13
N SER A 249 -17.56 0.12 0.52
CA SER A 249 -18.00 -1.22 0.13
C SER A 249 -18.33 -2.05 1.36
N SER A 250 -19.62 -2.13 1.71
CA SER A 250 -20.12 -2.93 2.83
C SER A 250 -20.10 -4.43 2.54
N LEU A 251 -19.84 -4.82 1.29
CA LEU A 251 -19.97 -6.20 0.82
C LEU A 251 -18.72 -7.03 1.13
N LYS A 252 -17.52 -6.43 1.10
CA LYS A 252 -16.26 -7.18 1.14
C LYS A 252 -15.17 -6.47 1.94
N ILE A 253 -14.76 -7.11 3.04
CA ILE A 253 -13.73 -6.63 3.98
C ILE A 253 -12.42 -6.29 3.25
N PHE A 254 -12.00 -7.12 2.29
CA PHE A 254 -10.73 -6.92 1.59
C PHE A 254 -10.74 -5.66 0.71
N HIS A 255 -11.89 -5.22 0.17
CA HIS A 255 -11.98 -3.95 -0.57
C HIS A 255 -11.70 -2.77 0.36
N THR A 256 -12.32 -2.76 1.53
CA THR A 256 -12.06 -1.74 2.56
C THR A 256 -10.59 -1.74 2.97
N GLN A 257 -9.98 -2.93 3.10
CA GLN A 257 -8.56 -3.05 3.39
C GLN A 257 -7.68 -2.45 2.29
N GLN A 258 -7.97 -2.75 1.01
CA GLN A 258 -7.23 -2.17 -0.12
C GLN A 258 -7.39 -0.65 -0.21
N ALA A 259 -8.56 -0.12 0.13
CA ALA A 259 -8.79 1.32 0.20
C ALA A 259 -7.83 1.99 1.20
N TYR A 260 -7.74 1.46 2.41
CA TYR A 260 -6.85 1.99 3.43
C TYR A 260 -5.37 1.84 3.08
N ILE A 261 -4.98 0.72 2.46
CA ILE A 261 -3.61 0.52 1.98
C ILE A 261 -3.26 1.55 0.90
N LEU A 262 -4.13 1.78 -0.08
CA LEU A 262 -3.90 2.78 -1.13
C LEU A 262 -3.80 4.19 -0.54
N TRP A 263 -4.72 4.55 0.34
CA TRP A 263 -4.71 5.83 1.06
C TRP A 263 -3.40 6.03 1.81
N LEU A 264 -2.96 5.04 2.58
CA LEU A 264 -1.69 5.11 3.30
C LEU A 264 -0.47 5.24 2.40
N ARG A 265 -0.42 4.49 1.30
CA ARG A 265 0.69 4.63 0.34
C ARG A 265 0.73 6.04 -0.24
N TYR A 266 -0.44 6.60 -0.58
CA TYR A 266 -0.54 7.95 -1.09
C TYR A 266 0.01 8.98 -0.10
N LEU A 267 -0.40 8.89 1.18
CA LEU A 267 0.10 9.81 2.22
C LEU A 267 1.60 9.59 2.53
N ASN A 268 2.07 8.34 2.53
CA ASN A 268 3.47 7.98 2.81
C ASN A 268 4.45 8.27 1.66
N ASN A 269 3.95 8.72 0.51
CA ASN A 269 4.85 9.02 -0.58
C ASN A 269 5.61 10.33 -0.30
N SER A 270 6.88 10.19 0.10
CA SER A 270 7.79 11.30 0.38
C SER A 270 8.09 12.18 -0.84
N ALA A 271 7.89 11.67 -2.05
CA ALA A 271 8.10 12.42 -3.28
C ALA A 271 6.95 13.39 -3.60
N SER A 272 5.72 13.07 -3.17
CA SER A 272 4.60 14.00 -3.25
C SER A 272 4.62 14.87 -1.99
N ASN A 273 5.07 16.12 -2.10
CA ASN A 273 4.94 17.09 -1.02
C ASN A 273 3.45 17.41 -0.78
N ILE A 274 2.78 16.50 -0.07
CA ILE A 274 1.31 16.43 -0.02
C ILE A 274 0.71 17.64 0.70
N ALA A 275 1.44 18.19 1.67
CA ALA A 275 1.07 19.43 2.33
C ALA A 275 0.90 20.56 1.30
N SER A 276 1.82 20.68 0.33
CA SER A 276 1.74 21.72 -0.70
C SER A 276 0.69 21.46 -1.80
N ASN A 277 0.03 20.30 -1.82
CA ASN A 277 -0.92 19.95 -2.87
C ASN A 277 -2.29 20.60 -2.62
N LYS A 278 -2.73 21.45 -3.57
CA LYS A 278 -4.01 22.17 -3.49
C LYS A 278 -5.24 21.26 -3.50
N GLN A 279 -5.24 20.21 -4.32
CA GLN A 279 -6.36 19.26 -4.38
C GLN A 279 -6.47 18.47 -3.07
N PHE A 280 -5.33 18.13 -2.45
CA PHE A 280 -5.32 17.50 -1.13
C PHE A 280 -5.82 18.45 -0.04
N ALA A 281 -5.40 19.73 -0.08
CA ALA A 281 -5.91 20.78 0.78
C ALA A 281 -7.44 20.95 0.70
N GLU A 282 -8.02 20.85 -0.49
CA GLU A 282 -9.48 20.86 -0.68
C GLU A 282 -10.14 19.58 -0.14
N LEU A 283 -9.52 18.42 -0.37
CA LEU A 283 -10.00 17.13 0.10
C LEU A 283 -10.12 17.06 1.62
N ILE A 284 -9.10 17.52 2.37
CA ILE A 284 -9.09 17.47 3.84
C ILE A 284 -10.08 18.46 4.47
N GLN A 285 -10.55 19.46 3.75
CA GLN A 285 -11.61 20.34 4.26
C GLN A 285 -12.97 19.63 4.28
N ASN A 286 -13.14 18.59 3.48
CA ASN A 286 -14.39 17.84 3.38
C ASN A 286 -14.66 16.98 4.64
N ASP A 287 -15.85 17.13 5.22
CA ASP A 287 -16.35 16.30 6.34
C ASP A 287 -16.22 14.80 6.06
N TYR A 288 -16.46 14.38 4.81
CA TYR A 288 -16.47 12.97 4.42
C TYR A 288 -15.10 12.31 4.59
N TYR A 289 -14.00 13.04 4.37
CA TYR A 289 -12.64 12.55 4.56
C TYR A 289 -12.42 12.09 6.00
N TRP A 290 -12.75 12.95 6.97
CA TRP A 290 -12.58 12.67 8.39
C TRP A 290 -13.58 11.64 8.91
N SER A 291 -14.81 11.68 8.41
CA SER A 291 -15.82 10.67 8.71
C SER A 291 -15.33 9.26 8.31
N ALA A 292 -14.73 9.11 7.13
CA ALA A 292 -14.20 7.82 6.66
C ALA A 292 -13.05 7.30 7.55
N ILE A 293 -12.19 8.20 8.07
CA ILE A 293 -11.16 7.86 9.05
C ILE A 293 -11.81 7.38 10.36
N GLN A 294 -12.79 8.12 10.88
CA GLN A 294 -13.46 7.78 12.13
C GLN A 294 -14.23 6.45 12.05
N ILE A 295 -14.85 6.15 10.90
CA ILE A 295 -15.45 4.84 10.62
C ILE A 295 -14.41 3.73 10.71
N GLY A 296 -13.22 3.95 10.13
CA GLY A 296 -12.13 2.97 10.19
C GLY A 296 -11.55 2.78 11.58
N LEU A 297 -11.45 3.84 12.38
CA LEU A 297 -11.07 3.75 13.80
C LEU A 297 -12.11 2.97 14.63
N THR A 298 -13.40 3.19 14.39
CA THR A 298 -14.47 2.50 15.12
C THR A 298 -14.78 1.10 14.56
N SER A 299 -13.98 0.61 13.61
CA SER A 299 -14.10 -0.71 13.01
C SER A 299 -13.83 -1.83 14.00
N ASN A 300 -14.55 -2.94 13.84
CA ASN A 300 -14.31 -4.17 14.61
C ASN A 300 -12.99 -4.85 14.23
N LEU A 301 -12.46 -4.59 13.02
CA LEU A 301 -11.24 -5.19 12.51
C LEU A 301 -10.00 -4.42 12.97
N HIS A 302 -9.07 -5.10 13.64
CA HIS A 302 -7.86 -4.51 14.21
C HIS A 302 -6.99 -3.82 13.15
N GLU A 303 -6.80 -4.44 11.98
CA GLU A 303 -6.03 -3.86 10.88
C GLU A 303 -6.65 -2.56 10.35
N HIS A 304 -7.98 -2.47 10.26
CA HIS A 304 -8.65 -1.22 9.83
C HIS A 304 -8.37 -0.08 10.82
N ARG A 305 -8.37 -0.38 12.13
CA ARG A 305 -8.05 0.61 13.17
C ARG A 305 -6.61 1.09 13.06
N LYS A 306 -5.66 0.17 12.85
CA LYS A 306 -4.24 0.50 12.65
C LYS A 306 -4.01 1.36 11.44
N TYR A 307 -4.61 1.01 10.30
CA TYR A 307 -4.47 1.80 9.09
C TYR A 307 -5.09 3.19 9.26
N SER A 308 -6.29 3.27 9.82
CA SER A 308 -6.99 4.55 10.01
C SER A 308 -6.27 5.47 10.99
N LEU A 309 -5.65 4.92 12.05
CA LEU A 309 -4.83 5.70 12.96
C LEU A 309 -3.57 6.25 12.28
N SER A 310 -2.93 5.43 11.43
CA SER A 310 -1.79 5.86 10.64
C SER A 310 -2.21 6.97 9.65
N ILE A 311 -3.35 6.80 8.96
CA ILE A 311 -3.93 7.81 8.06
C ILE A 311 -4.20 9.10 8.82
N LEU A 312 -4.84 9.03 9.99
CA LEU A 312 -5.11 10.19 10.83
C LEU A 312 -3.82 10.94 11.17
N THR A 313 -2.83 10.22 11.67
CA THR A 313 -1.53 10.77 12.06
C THR A 313 -0.87 11.52 10.90
N MET A 314 -0.89 10.93 9.71
CA MET A 314 -0.30 11.53 8.52
C MET A 314 -1.11 12.71 8.00
N SER A 315 -2.44 12.61 8.04
CA SER A 315 -3.35 13.68 7.60
C SER A 315 -3.16 14.93 8.44
N ILE A 316 -3.13 14.78 9.77
CA ILE A 316 -2.92 15.89 10.71
C ILE A 316 -1.56 16.56 10.47
N LYS A 317 -0.49 15.78 10.28
CA LYS A 317 0.85 16.31 9.98
C LYS A 317 0.93 17.02 8.62
N SER A 318 0.00 16.74 7.71
CA SER A 318 -0.02 17.29 6.36
C SER A 318 -0.88 18.57 6.23
N ILE A 319 -1.53 19.00 7.31
CA ILE A 319 -2.34 20.23 7.29
C ILE A 319 -1.41 21.45 7.26
N ASN A 320 -1.63 22.34 6.28
CA ASN A 320 -0.87 23.58 6.12
C ASN A 320 -1.76 24.81 5.89
N LEU A 321 -3.05 24.70 6.17
CA LEU A 321 -4.04 25.75 5.99
C LEU A 321 -5.00 25.79 7.16
N ASP A 322 -5.61 26.96 7.37
CA ASP A 322 -6.63 27.15 8.40
C ASP A 322 -7.98 26.66 7.88
N PHE A 323 -8.65 25.80 8.65
CA PHE A 323 -10.01 25.38 8.33
C PHE A 323 -10.74 24.87 9.57
N GLU A 324 -12.07 24.86 9.50
CA GLU A 324 -12.93 24.27 10.51
C GLU A 324 -14.08 23.55 9.79
N ASN A 325 -14.27 22.27 10.13
CA ASN A 325 -15.38 21.45 9.64
C ASN A 325 -16.05 20.71 10.82
N LYS A 326 -16.86 19.68 10.59
CA LYS A 326 -17.54 18.97 11.71
C LYS A 326 -16.62 18.08 12.55
N PHE A 327 -15.42 17.78 12.06
CA PHE A 327 -14.50 16.80 12.65
C PHE A 327 -13.17 17.41 13.09
N VAL A 328 -12.67 18.42 12.40
CA VAL A 328 -11.36 19.02 12.67
C VAL A 328 -11.49 20.54 12.62
N LYS A 329 -10.82 21.18 13.58
CA LYS A 329 -10.48 22.58 13.58
C LYS A 329 -8.97 22.72 13.53
N TRP A 330 -8.48 23.61 12.70
CA TRP A 330 -7.05 23.87 12.56
C TRP A 330 -6.79 25.36 12.38
N ASP A 331 -5.83 25.86 13.16
CA ASP A 331 -5.23 27.19 13.01
C ASP A 331 -3.71 27.00 12.92
N THR A 332 -3.14 27.39 11.79
CA THR A 332 -1.70 27.29 11.49
C THR A 332 -0.86 28.08 12.48
N LYS A 333 -1.40 29.11 13.14
CA LYS A 333 -0.70 29.86 14.21
C LYS A 333 -0.57 29.07 15.50
N GLU A 334 -1.47 28.12 15.74
CA GLU A 334 -1.46 27.22 16.91
C GLU A 334 -1.02 25.79 16.53
N GLN A 335 -0.32 25.62 15.41
CA GLN A 335 0.05 24.30 14.87
C GLN A 335 0.68 23.37 15.92
N ASP A 336 1.66 23.85 16.69
CA ASP A 336 2.34 23.02 17.70
C ASP A 336 1.39 22.57 18.83
N LEU A 337 0.42 23.42 19.21
CA LEU A 337 -0.58 23.07 20.21
C LEU A 337 -1.53 21.99 19.70
N TYR A 338 -2.01 22.13 18.46
CA TYR A 338 -2.83 21.08 17.84
C TYR A 338 -2.06 19.77 17.67
N LEU A 339 -0.80 19.82 17.21
CA LEU A 339 0.02 18.62 17.06
C LEU A 339 0.23 17.89 18.39
N ASN A 340 0.44 18.63 19.48
CA ASN A 340 0.57 18.03 20.82
C ASN A 340 -0.74 17.38 21.31
N GLU A 341 -1.88 18.03 21.13
CA GLU A 341 -3.19 17.47 21.49
C GLU A 341 -3.51 16.23 20.65
N TRP A 342 -3.25 16.27 19.33
CA TRP A 342 -3.45 15.11 18.46
C TRP A 342 -2.48 13.98 18.76
N ALA A 343 -1.22 14.27 19.11
CA ALA A 343 -0.27 13.25 19.56
C ALA A 343 -0.77 12.55 20.83
N ARG A 344 -1.29 13.31 21.80
CA ARG A 344 -1.92 12.74 23.01
C ARG A 344 -3.12 11.86 22.66
N TYR A 345 -4.00 12.31 21.77
CA TYR A 345 -5.12 11.50 21.28
C TYR A 345 -4.65 10.19 20.63
N ILE A 346 -3.67 10.26 19.73
CA ILE A 346 -3.11 9.10 19.03
C ILE A 346 -2.54 8.10 20.04
N THR A 347 -1.75 8.55 21.02
CA THR A 347 -1.20 7.67 22.07
C THR A 347 -2.29 7.01 22.91
N LEU A 348 -3.32 7.76 23.35
CA LEU A 348 -4.45 7.18 24.09
C LEU A 348 -5.21 6.15 23.25
N TYR A 349 -5.33 6.42 21.94
CA TYR A 349 -5.94 5.50 21.00
C TYR A 349 -5.12 4.22 20.84
N GLU A 350 -3.79 4.32 20.69
CA GLU A 350 -2.91 3.14 20.64
C GLU A 350 -3.08 2.25 21.89
N ILE A 351 -3.05 2.87 23.08
CA ILE A 351 -3.18 2.21 24.38
C ILE A 351 -4.51 1.47 24.56
N ILE A 352 -5.61 1.97 23.98
CA ILE A 352 -6.93 1.33 24.11
C ILE A 352 -7.19 0.34 22.98
N ALA A 353 -6.94 0.76 21.74
CA ALA A 353 -7.52 0.14 20.54
C ALA A 353 -6.57 -0.75 19.75
N VAL A 354 -5.25 -0.51 19.87
CA VAL A 354 -4.22 -1.17 19.05
C VAL A 354 -3.36 -2.09 19.91
N ASP A 355 -2.63 -1.51 20.87
CA ASP A 355 -1.68 -2.19 21.76
C ASP A 355 -2.23 -2.15 23.19
N THR A 356 -3.35 -2.85 23.38
CA THR A 356 -4.19 -2.66 24.56
C THR A 356 -3.45 -2.93 25.86
N SER A 357 -3.30 -1.89 26.70
CA SER A 357 -2.61 -1.96 28.00
C SER A 357 -3.45 -1.32 29.10
N LEU A 358 -4.03 -2.14 29.98
CA LEU A 358 -4.93 -1.67 31.03
C LEU A 358 -4.25 -0.70 32.00
N HIS A 359 -3.01 -0.97 32.40
CA HIS A 359 -2.26 -0.10 33.32
C HIS A 359 -2.00 1.28 32.70
N GLN A 360 -1.64 1.32 31.41
CA GLN A 360 -1.45 2.58 30.71
C GLN A 360 -2.79 3.31 30.50
N ALA A 361 -3.87 2.58 30.24
CA ALA A 361 -5.20 3.16 30.12
C ALA A 361 -5.67 3.77 31.44
N GLU A 362 -5.44 3.09 32.57
CA GLU A 362 -5.77 3.60 33.91
C GLU A 362 -4.98 4.86 34.29
N ALA A 363 -3.72 4.96 33.86
CA ALA A 363 -2.92 6.17 34.04
C ALA A 363 -3.44 7.37 33.21
N GLY A 364 -4.12 7.11 32.08
CA GLY A 364 -4.61 8.13 31.15
C GLY A 364 -6.08 8.53 31.32
N ILE A 365 -6.78 8.12 32.38
CA ILE A 365 -8.23 8.37 32.56
C ILE A 365 -8.58 9.86 32.43
N ASN A 366 -7.85 10.72 33.13
CA ASN A 366 -8.12 12.17 33.12
C ASN A 366 -7.92 12.79 31.73
N ASP A 367 -6.97 12.25 30.98
CA ASP A 367 -6.68 12.69 29.61
C ASP A 367 -7.83 12.30 28.68
N MET A 368 -8.34 11.07 28.84
CA MET A 368 -9.45 10.57 28.05
C MET A 368 -10.77 11.29 28.36
N THR A 369 -11.05 11.62 29.63
CA THR A 369 -12.23 12.43 29.98
C THR A 369 -12.09 13.87 29.50
N ALA A 370 -10.87 14.43 29.52
CA ALA A 370 -10.60 15.77 28.99
C ALA A 370 -10.82 15.88 27.47
N LEU A 371 -10.66 14.80 26.70
CA LEU A 371 -11.01 14.77 25.27
C LEU A 371 -12.53 14.97 25.03
N ILE A 372 -13.37 14.62 26.01
CA ILE A 372 -14.82 14.81 25.97
C ILE A 372 -15.15 16.02 26.85
N SER A 373 -14.63 17.17 26.45
CA SER A 373 -14.89 18.45 27.10
C SER A 373 -14.98 19.57 26.07
N SER A 374 -15.69 20.65 26.39
CA SER A 374 -15.78 21.82 25.52
C SER A 374 -14.49 22.63 25.44
N SER A 375 -13.54 22.39 26.35
CA SER A 375 -12.22 23.04 26.37
C SER A 375 -11.17 22.30 25.53
N SER A 376 -11.47 21.11 25.02
CA SER A 376 -10.56 20.39 24.13
C SER A 376 -10.46 21.06 22.76
N ARG A 377 -9.24 21.06 22.19
CA ARG A 377 -9.01 21.48 20.79
C ARG A 377 -9.45 20.42 19.78
N ILE A 378 -9.60 19.17 20.22
CA ILE A 378 -10.13 18.08 19.40
C ILE A 378 -11.62 17.98 19.67
N PHE A 379 -12.43 17.85 18.62
CA PHE A 379 -13.87 17.70 18.83
C PHE A 379 -14.20 16.41 19.58
N SER A 380 -15.22 16.50 20.44
CA SER A 380 -15.67 15.41 21.31
C SER A 380 -16.03 14.13 20.57
N SER A 381 -16.40 14.22 19.28
CA SER A 381 -16.70 13.06 18.44
C SER A 381 -15.53 12.06 18.39
N TRP A 382 -14.28 12.53 18.42
CA TRP A 382 -13.10 11.67 18.47
C TRP A 382 -12.92 10.98 19.82
N GLY A 383 -13.24 11.67 20.92
CA GLY A 383 -13.27 11.08 22.26
C GLY A 383 -14.34 9.99 22.37
N TRP A 384 -15.52 10.22 21.79
CA TRP A 384 -16.57 9.19 21.70
C TRP A 384 -16.17 8.01 20.82
N ALA A 385 -15.46 8.26 19.70
CA ALA A 385 -14.90 7.20 18.86
C ALA A 385 -13.87 6.34 19.61
N LEU A 386 -13.03 6.94 20.47
CA LEU A 386 -12.11 6.22 21.34
C LEU A 386 -12.85 5.30 22.32
N LEU A 387 -13.91 5.80 22.95
CA LEU A 387 -14.74 5.00 23.86
C LEU A 387 -15.48 3.86 23.15
N SER A 388 -16.02 4.11 21.95
CA SER A 388 -16.63 3.07 21.10
C SER A 388 -15.68 1.88 20.93
N THR A 389 -14.42 2.15 20.61
CA THR A 389 -13.43 1.10 20.40
C THR A 389 -13.10 0.34 21.68
N GLY A 390 -13.05 1.01 22.83
CA GLY A 390 -12.90 0.36 24.13
C GLY A 390 -14.05 -0.60 24.47
N PHE A 391 -15.29 -0.24 24.13
CA PHE A 391 -16.45 -1.13 24.27
C PHE A 391 -16.43 -2.32 23.30
N LYS A 392 -15.84 -2.15 22.12
CA LYS A 392 -15.63 -3.21 21.12
C LYS A 392 -14.41 -4.10 21.39
N ALA A 393 -13.64 -3.81 22.45
CA ALA A 393 -12.47 -4.61 22.79
C ALA A 393 -12.86 -6.07 23.06
N THR A 394 -12.04 -7.01 22.60
CA THR A 394 -12.23 -8.45 22.86
C THR A 394 -12.02 -8.79 24.33
N ILE A 395 -11.17 -8.03 25.03
CA ILE A 395 -10.79 -8.24 26.43
C ILE A 395 -11.82 -7.59 27.37
N ASP A 396 -12.36 -8.38 28.31
CA ASP A 396 -13.40 -7.95 29.25
C ASP A 396 -12.96 -6.85 30.22
N SER A 397 -11.70 -6.91 30.67
CA SER A 397 -11.14 -5.88 31.58
C SER A 397 -11.12 -4.50 30.93
N VAL A 398 -10.89 -4.43 29.62
CA VAL A 398 -10.87 -3.19 28.84
C VAL A 398 -12.29 -2.63 28.73
N ARG A 399 -13.28 -3.47 28.40
CA ARG A 399 -14.70 -3.04 28.36
C ARG A 399 -15.17 -2.52 29.73
N LYS A 400 -14.82 -3.20 30.82
CA LYS A 400 -15.11 -2.75 32.20
C LYS A 400 -14.41 -1.43 32.53
N PHE A 401 -13.16 -1.27 32.10
CA PHE A 401 -12.44 -0.02 32.24
C PHE A 401 -13.13 1.11 31.47
N THR A 402 -13.46 0.90 30.19
CA THR A 402 -14.17 1.87 29.35
C THR A 402 -15.52 2.27 29.93
N MET A 403 -16.24 1.32 30.54
CA MET A 403 -17.48 1.62 31.27
C MET A 403 -17.23 2.55 32.48
N ARG A 404 -16.20 2.27 33.29
CA ARG A 404 -15.83 3.14 34.42
C ARG A 404 -15.45 4.53 33.94
N LEU A 405 -14.70 4.61 32.84
CA LEU A 405 -14.29 5.85 32.20
C LEU A 405 -15.51 6.66 31.71
N LEU A 406 -16.45 6.02 31.01
CA LEU A 406 -17.70 6.66 30.58
C LEU A 406 -18.48 7.25 31.75
N LEU A 407 -18.63 6.50 32.85
CA LEU A 407 -19.33 6.96 34.05
C LEU A 407 -18.54 8.01 34.86
N SER A 408 -17.28 8.28 34.49
CA SER A 408 -16.43 9.30 35.12
C SER A 408 -16.37 10.62 34.35
N ILE A 409 -16.99 10.69 33.15
CA ILE A 409 -17.08 11.92 32.38
C ILE A 409 -17.86 12.96 33.20
N PRO A 410 -17.35 14.20 33.35
CA PRO A 410 -18.07 15.26 34.05
C PRO A 410 -19.46 15.47 33.47
N LEU A 411 -20.46 15.60 34.35
CA LEU A 411 -21.87 15.60 33.97
C LEU A 411 -22.19 16.76 33.02
N GLU A 412 -21.54 17.90 33.23
CA GLU A 412 -21.62 19.10 32.39
C GLU A 412 -21.15 18.88 30.95
N ASN A 413 -20.34 17.85 30.66
CA ASN A 413 -19.85 17.56 29.31
C ASN A 413 -20.71 16.51 28.57
N LEU A 414 -21.66 15.88 29.25
CA LEU A 414 -22.42 14.76 28.68
C LEU A 414 -23.30 15.15 27.49
N TYR A 415 -23.74 16.42 27.38
CA TYR A 415 -24.50 16.92 26.23
C TYR A 415 -23.72 16.80 24.91
N LEU A 416 -22.38 16.73 24.98
CA LEU A 416 -21.51 16.55 23.82
C LEU A 416 -21.72 15.20 23.13
N ILE A 417 -22.46 14.26 23.72
CA ILE A 417 -22.88 13.02 23.05
C ILE A 417 -23.73 13.28 21.78
N LYS A 418 -24.30 14.49 21.63
CA LYS A 418 -25.02 14.90 20.41
C LYS A 418 -24.18 14.77 19.14
N SER A 419 -22.85 14.86 19.25
CA SER A 419 -21.93 14.69 18.12
C SER A 419 -21.66 13.22 17.76
N ALA A 420 -22.15 12.27 18.55
CA ALA A 420 -21.82 10.84 18.46
C ALA A 420 -23.02 9.92 18.74
N LEU A 421 -24.24 10.34 18.40
CA LEU A 421 -25.46 9.55 18.62
C LEU A 421 -25.42 8.12 18.06
N PRO A 422 -24.87 7.85 16.85
CA PRO A 422 -24.77 6.48 16.36
C PRO A 422 -23.89 5.58 17.24
N ILE A 423 -22.85 6.14 17.87
CA ILE A 423 -21.98 5.41 18.81
C ILE A 423 -22.74 5.12 20.11
N LEU A 424 -23.53 6.09 20.58
CA LEU A 424 -24.37 5.90 21.75
C LEU A 424 -25.30 4.70 21.56
N GLU A 425 -26.03 4.68 20.44
CA GLU A 425 -27.02 3.65 20.14
C GLU A 425 -26.41 2.26 19.91
N LYS A 426 -25.34 2.18 19.10
CA LYS A 426 -24.81 0.89 18.63
C LYS A 426 -23.79 0.26 19.56
N ASP A 427 -23.03 1.09 20.28
CA ASP A 427 -21.87 0.62 21.05
C ASP A 427 -22.06 0.84 22.54
N ILE A 428 -22.39 2.06 22.96
CA ILE A 428 -22.42 2.41 24.39
C ILE A 428 -23.61 1.77 25.11
N LEU A 429 -24.84 2.00 24.62
CA LEU A 429 -26.05 1.52 25.29
C LEU A 429 -26.10 -0.01 25.41
N PRO A 430 -25.77 -0.80 24.37
CA PRO A 430 -25.76 -2.26 24.50
C PRO A 430 -24.77 -2.75 25.56
N ASN A 431 -23.59 -2.12 25.64
CA ASN A 431 -22.59 -2.48 26.65
C ASN A 431 -23.01 -2.09 28.07
N LEU A 432 -23.62 -0.92 28.25
CA LEU A 432 -24.15 -0.49 29.55
C LEU A 432 -25.28 -1.38 30.08
N MET A 433 -26.10 -1.92 29.17
CA MET A 433 -27.25 -2.76 29.55
C MET A 433 -26.87 -4.24 29.78
N THR A 434 -25.58 -4.57 29.88
CA THR A 434 -25.13 -5.95 30.11
C THR A 434 -25.44 -6.41 31.53
N ALA A 435 -26.10 -7.57 31.66
CA ALA A 435 -26.50 -8.13 32.96
C ALA A 435 -25.33 -8.37 33.93
N SER A 436 -24.12 -8.57 33.41
CA SER A 436 -22.90 -8.78 34.22
C SER A 436 -22.53 -7.57 35.10
N HIS A 437 -23.07 -6.39 34.83
CA HIS A 437 -22.86 -5.18 35.64
C HIS A 437 -23.87 -5.06 36.80
N LEU A 438 -24.98 -5.81 36.76
CA LEU A 438 -26.07 -5.72 37.72
C LEU A 438 -25.81 -6.62 38.93
N HIS A 439 -25.02 -6.13 39.88
CA HIS A 439 -24.86 -6.78 41.18
C HIS A 439 -25.90 -6.27 42.16
N VAL A 440 -26.97 -7.05 42.34
CA VAL A 440 -28.07 -6.75 43.24
C VAL A 440 -27.74 -7.26 44.65
N LYS A 441 -27.78 -6.37 45.64
CA LYS A 441 -27.63 -6.70 47.06
C LYS A 441 -28.89 -6.29 47.81
N THR A 442 -29.38 -7.16 48.68
CA THR A 442 -30.47 -6.82 49.58
C THR A 442 -29.87 -6.38 50.91
N ILE A 443 -30.03 -5.10 51.25
CA ILE A 443 -29.61 -4.52 52.52
C ILE A 443 -30.87 -4.05 53.23
N ASP A 444 -31.15 -4.56 54.44
CA ASP A 444 -32.32 -4.22 55.24
C ASP A 444 -33.68 -4.38 54.51
N GLY A 445 -33.80 -5.42 53.67
CA GLY A 445 -35.00 -5.69 52.87
C GLY A 445 -35.15 -4.81 51.62
N VAL A 446 -34.25 -3.85 51.40
CA VAL A 446 -34.22 -2.99 50.22
C VAL A 446 -33.26 -3.56 49.19
N VAL A 447 -33.74 -3.71 47.96
CA VAL A 447 -32.95 -4.14 46.81
C VAL A 447 -32.11 -2.95 46.34
N ASN A 448 -30.79 -3.02 46.52
CA ASN A 448 -29.85 -1.98 46.09
C ASN A 448 -28.93 -2.52 44.99
N CYS A 449 -28.78 -1.75 43.91
CA CYS A 449 -27.73 -1.95 42.93
C CYS A 449 -27.03 -0.61 42.66
N ALA A 450 -25.83 -0.43 43.24
CA ALA A 450 -25.02 0.79 43.08
C ALA A 450 -24.70 1.12 41.61
N TYR A 451 -24.64 0.12 40.73
CA TYR A 451 -24.46 0.34 39.30
C TYR A 451 -25.68 1.01 38.67
N VAL A 452 -26.89 0.54 39.00
CA VAL A 452 -28.15 1.09 38.49
C VAL A 452 -28.32 2.54 38.94
N GLU A 453 -27.98 2.86 40.18
CA GLU A 453 -28.03 4.25 40.68
C GLU A 453 -27.10 5.18 39.88
N LYS A 454 -25.87 4.73 39.59
CA LYS A 454 -24.92 5.48 38.75
C LYS A 454 -25.41 5.63 37.32
N LEU A 455 -25.93 4.56 36.73
CA LEU A 455 -26.45 4.57 35.36
C LEU A 455 -27.68 5.48 35.25
N GLN A 456 -28.60 5.43 36.21
CA GLN A 456 -29.76 6.31 36.27
C GLN A 456 -29.32 7.77 36.35
N SER A 457 -28.38 8.10 37.24
CA SER A 457 -27.82 9.45 37.34
C SER A 457 -27.18 9.88 36.01
N PHE A 458 -26.35 9.03 35.41
CA PHE A 458 -25.73 9.31 34.11
C PHE A 458 -26.75 9.62 33.01
N ILE A 459 -27.80 8.79 32.87
CA ILE A 459 -28.87 8.98 31.88
C ILE A 459 -29.66 10.27 32.17
N MET A 460 -30.02 10.52 33.43
CA MET A 460 -30.73 11.74 33.81
C MET A 460 -29.95 13.00 33.43
N HIS A 461 -28.65 13.04 33.71
CA HIS A 461 -27.80 14.19 33.39
C HIS A 461 -27.57 14.34 31.88
N MET A 462 -27.49 13.23 31.11
CA MET A 462 -27.51 13.32 29.65
C MET A 462 -28.76 14.06 29.18
N PHE A 463 -29.96 13.67 29.63
CA PHE A 463 -31.22 14.32 29.21
C PHE A 463 -31.37 15.76 29.71
N GLN A 464 -30.95 16.05 30.94
CA GLN A 464 -31.04 17.39 31.50
C GLN A 464 -30.12 18.38 30.78
N ASN A 465 -28.93 17.94 30.39
CA ASN A 465 -27.93 18.78 29.73
C ASN A 465 -28.07 18.81 28.19
N LEU A 466 -28.91 17.96 27.60
CA LEU A 466 -29.24 18.00 26.16
C LEU A 466 -30.07 19.23 25.76
N LYS A 467 -30.66 19.96 26.72
CA LYS A 467 -31.32 21.25 26.45
C LYS A 467 -30.26 22.32 26.27
N ASP A 468 -30.11 22.84 25.06
CA ASP A 468 -29.18 23.91 24.75
C ASP A 468 -29.58 25.18 25.55
N PRO A 469 -28.68 25.85 26.31
CA PRO A 469 -28.97 27.17 26.88
C PRO A 469 -29.17 28.24 25.80
N ASN A 470 -28.89 27.92 24.53
CA ASN A 470 -29.12 28.78 23.36
C ASN A 470 -30.34 28.34 22.51
N ASP A 471 -31.10 27.33 22.92
CA ASP A 471 -32.41 27.03 22.30
C ASP A 471 -33.49 27.91 22.95
N ASN A 472 -33.48 29.19 22.58
CA ASN A 472 -34.59 30.13 22.66
C ASN A 472 -34.71 30.91 21.35
#